data_AF-A0A3D3JGL8-F1
#
_entry.id   AF-A0A3D3JGL8-F1
#
_cell.length_a   1.000
_cell.length_b   1.000
_cell.length_c   1.000
_cell.angle_alpha   90.00
_cell.angle_beta   90.00
_cell.angle_gamma   90.00
#
_symmetry.space_group_name_H-M   'P 1'
#
loop_
_entity.id
_entity.type
_entity.pdbx_description
1 polymer ?
#
loop_
_entity_poly.entity_id
_entity_poly.type
_entity_poly.pdbx_seq_one_letter_code
_entity_poly.pdbx_strand_id
1 'polypeptide(L)' 'HLSGEVRVYDDATLRVRGTARLFQGGWYMLLDAYVQVVNDLHISIYGTCWRYAAGSLDVEGSIFNDGDLNNEGEINIGRP' A
#
# COMPACT_ATOMS: atom_id res chain seq x y z
N HIS A 1 -1.19 -20.00 10.71
CA HIS A 1 -0.98 -18.59 10.34
C HIS A 1 -1.29 -18.44 8.86
N LEU A 2 -2.46 -17.91 8.51
CA LEU A 2 -2.74 -17.48 7.14
C LEU A 2 -2.68 -15.95 7.19
N SER A 3 -1.56 -15.37 6.76
CA SER A 3 -1.47 -13.94 6.49
C SER A 3 -2.30 -13.66 5.24
N GLY A 4 -3.27 -12.74 5.34
CA GLY A 4 -4.01 -12.28 4.18
C GLY A 4 -3.11 -11.42 3.31
N GLU A 5 -2.96 -11.79 2.04
CA GLU A 5 -2.16 -11.03 1.09
C GLU A 5 -3.06 -10.48 -0.02
N VAL A 6 -2.85 -9.21 -0.36
CA VAL A 6 -3.37 -8.62 -1.59
C VAL A 6 -2.18 -8.36 -2.49
N ARG A 7 -2.18 -8.99 -3.66
CA ARG A 7 -1.13 -8.80 -4.67
C ARG A 7 -1.74 -8.07 -5.86
N VAL A 8 -1.14 -6.96 -6.23
CA VAL A 8 -1.54 -6.11 -7.35
C VAL A 8 -0.43 -6.23 -8.39
N TYR A 9 -0.76 -6.66 -9.60
CA TYR A 9 0.21 -7.02 -10.64
C TYR A 9 0.07 -6.10 -11.85
N ASP A 10 1.18 -5.86 -12.53
CA ASP A 10 1.23 -5.18 -13.83
C ASP A 10 0.47 -3.83 -13.80
N ASP A 11 -0.35 -3.52 -14.79
CA ASP A 11 -1.13 -2.29 -14.90
C ASP A 11 -2.38 -2.25 -13.99
N ALA A 12 -2.53 -3.20 -13.06
CA ALA A 12 -3.70 -3.28 -12.22
C ALA A 12 -3.77 -2.12 -11.21
N THR A 13 -5.00 -1.66 -10.98
CA THR A 13 -5.31 -0.64 -10.00
C THR A 13 -6.10 -1.21 -8.82
N LEU A 14 -5.60 -1.02 -7.60
CA LEU A 14 -6.37 -1.20 -6.37
C LEU A 14 -6.75 0.16 -5.80
N ARG A 15 -8.05 0.41 -5.65
CA ARG A 15 -8.54 1.64 -5.02
C ARG A 15 -9.30 1.33 -3.74
N VAL A 16 -8.84 1.89 -2.63
CA VAL A 16 -9.50 1.80 -1.32
C VAL A 16 -10.11 3.16 -0.99
N ARG A 17 -11.43 3.17 -0.76
CA ARG A 17 -12.17 4.36 -0.34
C ARG A 17 -12.36 4.33 1.18
N GLY A 18 -11.77 5.29 1.88
CA GLY A 18 -11.68 5.29 3.34
C GLY A 18 -10.33 4.79 3.86
N THR A 19 -10.23 4.65 5.19
CA THR A 19 -8.97 4.29 5.85
C THR A 19 -8.60 2.83 5.60
N ALA A 20 -7.42 2.61 5.02
CA ALA A 20 -6.83 1.29 4.86
C ALA A 20 -6.06 0.89 6.13
N ARG A 21 -6.23 -0.36 6.59
CA ARG A 21 -5.49 -0.90 7.74
C ARG A 21 -4.88 -2.27 7.41
N LEU A 22 -3.56 -2.33 7.32
CA LEU A 22 -2.81 -3.57 7.17
C LEU A 22 -2.50 -4.12 8.57
N PHE A 23 -3.41 -4.95 9.10
CA PHE A 23 -3.28 -5.46 10.47
C PHE A 23 -2.39 -6.71 10.57
N GLN A 24 -2.52 -7.64 9.62
CA GLN A 24 -1.67 -8.84 9.49
C GLN A 24 -1.61 -9.25 8.01
N GLY A 25 -0.40 -9.53 7.51
CA GLY A 25 -0.17 -9.76 6.08
C GLY A 25 0.07 -8.44 5.36
N GLY A 26 -0.26 -8.35 4.07
CA GLY A 26 0.21 -7.18 3.33
C GLY A 26 -0.30 -6.96 1.93
N TRP A 27 0.03 -5.78 1.42
CA TRP A 27 -0.13 -5.39 0.04
C TRP A 27 1.20 -5.48 -0.68
N TYR A 28 1.20 -6.16 -1.82
CA TYR A 28 2.38 -6.35 -2.65
C TYR A 28 2.06 -5.82 -4.03
N MET A 29 2.61 -4.66 -4.36
CA MET A 29 2.50 -4.03 -5.67
C MET A 29 3.67 -4.51 -6.50
N LEU A 30 3.37 -5.22 -7.58
CA LEU A 30 4.34 -5.91 -8.42
C LEU A 30 4.36 -5.24 -9.79
N LEU A 31 5.55 -4.85 -10.26
CA LEU A 31 5.74 -4.16 -11.54
C LEU A 31 5.09 -2.78 -11.53
N ASP A 32 4.35 -2.37 -12.57
CA ASP A 32 3.74 -1.04 -12.75
C ASP A 32 2.38 -0.85 -12.03
N ALA A 33 2.15 -1.63 -10.97
CA ALA A 33 0.90 -1.63 -10.23
C ALA A 33 0.61 -0.30 -9.54
N TYR A 34 -0.67 0.09 -9.56
CA TYR A 34 -1.15 1.33 -8.95
C TYR A 34 -2.05 1.05 -7.75
N VAL A 35 -1.76 1.68 -6.61
CA VAL A 35 -2.61 1.63 -5.42
C VAL A 35 -2.98 3.04 -4.99
N GLN A 36 -4.27 3.28 -4.78
CA GLN A 36 -4.78 4.54 -4.26
C GLN A 36 -5.56 4.31 -2.96
N VAL A 37 -5.18 5.02 -1.90
CA VAL A 37 -5.92 5.12 -0.64
C VAL A 37 -6.53 6.53 -0.53
N VAL A 38 -7.85 6.59 -0.62
CA VAL A 38 -8.64 7.84 -0.54
C VAL A 38 -9.00 8.12 0.92
N ASN A 39 -7.98 8.11 1.81
CA ASN A 39 -7.94 8.59 3.20
C ASN A 39 -6.56 8.21 3.80
N ASP A 40 -6.49 7.81 5.07
CA ASP A 40 -5.28 7.33 5.74
C ASP A 40 -4.93 5.85 5.45
N LEU A 41 -3.64 5.53 5.50
CA LEU A 41 -3.10 4.17 5.49
C LEU A 41 -2.41 3.89 6.83
N HIS A 42 -2.86 2.85 7.55
CA HIS A 42 -2.19 2.34 8.74
C HIS A 42 -1.56 0.98 8.45
N ILE A 43 -0.29 0.83 8.81
CA ILE A 43 0.49 -0.40 8.68
C ILE A 43 0.92 -0.81 10.07
N SER A 44 0.39 -1.91 10.59
CA SER A 44 0.76 -2.41 11.92
C SER A 44 2.15 -3.06 11.90
N ILE A 45 2.69 -3.39 13.07
CA ILE A 45 3.95 -4.16 13.21
C ILE A 45 3.95 -5.53 12.50
N TYR A 46 2.78 -6.07 12.17
CA TYR A 46 2.64 -7.33 11.41
C TYR A 46 2.10 -7.10 9.99
N GLY A 47 1.99 -5.83 9.59
CA GLY A 47 1.56 -5.38 8.29
C GLY A 47 2.75 -5.14 7.36
N THR A 48 2.58 -5.45 6.09
CA THR A 48 3.56 -5.19 5.04
C THR A 48 2.91 -4.43 3.89
N CYS A 49 3.49 -3.32 3.50
CA CYS A 49 3.18 -2.62 2.26
C CYS A 49 4.45 -2.61 1.40
N TRP A 50 4.52 -3.55 0.46
CA TRP A 50 5.69 -3.76 -0.38
C TRP A 50 5.41 -3.35 -1.82
N ARG A 51 6.40 -2.73 -2.44
CA ARG A 51 6.42 -2.31 -3.84
C ARG A 51 7.66 -2.91 -4.49
N TYR A 52 7.46 -3.59 -5.62
CA TYR A 52 8.51 -4.07 -6.50
C TYR A 52 8.50 -3.16 -7.73
N ALA A 53 9.66 -2.62 -8.09
CA ALA A 53 9.86 -1.43 -8.92
C ALA A 53 8.89 -1.21 -10.13
N ALA A 54 8.65 0.09 -10.38
CA ALA A 54 7.71 0.78 -11.29
C ALA A 54 6.30 1.08 -10.74
N GLY A 55 5.88 0.47 -9.64
CA GLY A 55 4.55 0.72 -9.06
C GLY A 55 4.45 2.03 -8.25
N SER A 56 3.24 2.57 -8.15
CA SER A 56 2.94 3.81 -7.43
C SER A 56 1.87 3.61 -6.35
N LEU A 57 2.14 4.17 -5.17
CA LEU A 57 1.21 4.24 -4.06
C LEU A 57 0.81 5.71 -3.82
N ASP A 58 -0.46 6.03 -3.97
CA ASP A 58 -1.00 7.33 -3.60
C ASP A 58 -1.84 7.21 -2.34
N VAL A 59 -1.55 8.06 -1.35
CA VAL A 59 -2.34 8.19 -0.13
C VAL A 59 -2.76 9.65 0.00
N GLU A 60 -4.07 9.91 -0.05
CA GLU A 60 -4.61 11.27 0.05
C GLU A 60 -4.52 11.81 1.48
N GLY A 61 -4.64 10.94 2.49
CA GLY A 61 -4.43 11.27 3.90
C GLY A 61 -3.00 11.06 4.36
N SER A 62 -2.84 10.51 5.56
CA SER A 62 -1.55 10.22 6.18
C SER A 62 -1.18 8.74 6.11
N ILE A 63 0.11 8.44 6.18
CA ILE A 63 0.62 7.08 6.39
C ILE A 63 1.10 6.96 7.84
N PHE A 64 0.54 6.01 8.58
CA PHE A 64 0.97 5.63 9.92
C PHE A 64 1.62 4.24 9.83
N ASN A 65 2.93 4.13 10.02
CA ASN A 65 3.67 2.89 9.82
C ASN A 65 4.40 2.42 11.09
N ASP A 66 4.00 1.27 11.61
CA ASP A 66 4.68 0.52 12.67
C ASP A 66 5.33 -0.79 12.15
N GLY A 67 5.11 -1.14 10.88
CA GLY A 67 5.60 -2.36 10.24
C GLY A 67 6.48 -2.10 9.02
N ASP A 68 6.34 -2.95 8.02
CA ASP A 68 7.20 -2.93 6.83
C ASP A 68 6.57 -2.06 5.73
N LEU A 69 7.22 -0.95 5.41
CA LEU A 69 6.93 -0.11 4.25
C LEU A 69 8.23 0.09 3.47
N ASN A 70 8.36 -0.52 2.30
CA ASN A 70 9.50 -0.26 1.43
C ASN A 70 9.19 0.90 0.45
N ASN A 71 10.21 1.47 -0.20
CA ASN A 71 10.07 2.53 -1.21
C ASN A 71 10.88 2.32 -2.48
N GLU A 72 10.75 1.14 -3.07
CA GLU A 72 11.37 0.82 -4.37
C GLU A 72 10.55 1.36 -5.58
N GLY A 73 9.55 2.22 -5.34
CA GLY A 73 8.71 2.90 -6.32
C GLY A 73 8.33 4.32 -5.87
N GLU A 74 7.20 4.86 -6.33
CA GLU A 74 6.75 6.22 -5.95
C GLU A 74 5.70 6.16 -4.82
N ILE A 75 5.89 6.94 -3.73
CA ILE A 75 4.80 7.27 -2.80
C ILE A 75 4.44 8.73 -2.99
N ASN A 76 3.17 8.99 -3.27
CA ASN A 76 2.61 10.33 -3.15
C ASN A 76 1.72 10.41 -1.92
N ILE A 77 1.99 11.39 -1.04
CA ILE A 77 1.21 11.65 0.17
C ILE A 77 0.64 13.06 0.10
N GLY A 78 -0.63 13.23 0.47
CA GLY A 78 -1.24 14.54 0.62
C GLY A 78 -1.54 15.22 -0.71
N ARG A 79 -2.10 14.47 -1.68
CA ARG A 79 -2.65 15.09 -2.89
C ARG A 79 -3.63 16.22 -2.49
N PRO A 80 -3.58 17.38 -3.18
CA PRO A 80 -4.37 18.57 -2.83
C PRO A 80 -5.88 18.35 -2.86
#